data_AF-A0A9X2ZPP6-F1
#
_entry.id   AF-A0A9X2ZPP6-F1
#
_cell.length_a   1.000
_cell.length_b   1.000
_cell.length_c   1.000
_cell.angle_alpha   90.00
_cell.angle_beta   90.00
_cell.angle_gamma   90.00
#
_symmetry.space_group_name_H-M   'P 1'
#
loop_
_entity.id
_entity.type
_entity.pdbx_description
1 polymer ?
#
loop_
_entity_poly.entity_id
_entity_poly.type
_entity_poly.pdbx_seq_one_letter_code
_entity_poly.pdbx_strand_id
1 'polypeptide(L)'
;MSRILQLMLFCSLIFLINTTTYAQTKKLSIDDRLLQDSIYKSNKKKVLNFSMKDFDALFFDFFKDKSNPDVILTKTQFYNYTVQIATFSDRLSSLYPAQKEVAAKNKEQWLSESYEDYLLFKASQKK
;
A
#
# COMPACT_ATOMS: atom_id res chain seq x y z
N MET A 1 45.63 -5.65 19.34
CA MET A 1 44.43 -6.28 18.74
C MET A 1 43.09 -5.70 19.23
N SER A 2 42.94 -5.34 20.51
CA SER A 2 41.66 -4.83 21.05
C SER A 2 41.08 -3.59 20.34
N ARG A 3 41.91 -2.59 19.98
CA ARG A 3 41.42 -1.34 19.35
C ARG A 3 40.91 -1.50 17.91
N ILE A 4 41.54 -2.39 17.12
CA ILE A 4 41.10 -2.69 15.74
C ILE A 4 39.82 -3.51 15.77
N LEU A 5 39.70 -4.44 16.73
CA LEU A 5 38.48 -5.21 16.94
C LEU A 5 37.30 -4.33 17.37
N GLN A 6 37.55 -3.35 18.25
CA GLN A 6 36.55 -2.34 18.63
C GLN A 6 36.12 -1.50 17.42
N LEU A 7 37.06 -1.07 16.58
CA LEU A 7 36.74 -0.31 15.36
C LEU A 7 35.87 -1.13 14.39
N MET A 8 36.22 -2.41 14.17
CA MET A 8 35.44 -3.34 13.34
C MET A 8 34.02 -3.52 13.90
N LEU A 9 33.89 -3.67 15.23
CA LEU A 9 32.60 -3.81 15.91
C LEU A 9 31.74 -2.54 15.72
N PHE A 10 32.33 -1.35 15.89
CA PHE A 10 31.63 -0.08 15.68
C PHE A 10 31.18 0.10 14.22
N CYS A 11 32.02 -0.23 13.24
CA CYS A 11 31.64 -0.17 11.83
C CYS A 11 30.50 -1.14 11.49
N SER A 12 30.52 -2.37 12.04
CA SER A 12 29.46 -3.35 11.84
C SER A 12 28.11 -2.92 12.45
N LEU A 13 28.14 -2.27 13.62
CA LEU A 13 26.96 -1.70 14.26
C LEU A 13 26.36 -0.58 13.42
N ILE A 14 27.18 0.35 12.90
CA ILE A 14 26.73 1.45 12.04
C ILE A 14 26.11 0.92 10.75
N PHE A 15 26.66 -0.16 10.18
CA PHE A 15 26.09 -0.77 8.96
C PHE A 15 24.72 -1.41 9.23
N LEU A 16 24.50 -2.01 10.40
CA LEU A 16 23.20 -2.59 10.77
C LEU A 16 22.09 -1.53 10.89
N ILE A 17 22.36 -0.37 11.49
CA ILE A 17 21.36 0.70 11.70
C ILE A 17 20.88 1.33 10.38
N ASN A 18 21.71 1.33 9.33
CA ASN A 18 21.36 1.90 8.03
C ASN A 18 20.39 1.02 7.21
N THR A 19 20.21 -0.25 7.60
CA THR A 19 19.28 -1.15 6.90
C THR A 19 17.82 -0.99 7.35
N THR A 20 17.55 -0.34 8.49
CA THR A 20 16.20 -0.19 9.04
C THR A 20 15.55 1.16 8.71
N THR A 21 16.30 2.12 8.16
CA THR A 21 15.80 3.46 7.80
C THR A 21 14.91 3.48 6.55
N TYR A 22 14.87 2.39 5.76
CA TYR A 22 13.92 2.23 4.65
C TYR A 22 12.54 1.69 5.09
N ALA A 23 12.34 1.41 6.38
CA ALA A 23 11.10 0.81 6.89
C ALA A 23 10.16 1.81 7.59
N GLN A 24 10.48 3.11 7.62
CA GLN A 24 9.52 4.11 8.08
C GLN A 24 8.48 4.34 6.98
N THR A 25 7.42 3.53 7.01
CA THR A 25 6.25 3.70 6.14
C THR A 25 5.76 5.14 6.27
N LYS A 26 5.79 5.92 5.18
CA LYS A 26 5.31 7.30 5.15
C LYS A 26 3.90 7.31 5.72
N LYS A 27 3.75 7.86 6.92
CA LYS A 27 2.47 7.78 7.63
C LYS A 27 1.50 8.71 6.93
N LEU A 28 0.40 8.16 6.40
CA LEU A 28 -0.65 8.98 5.78
C LEU A 28 -1.12 10.10 6.71
N SER A 29 -1.54 11.21 6.10
CA SER A 29 -2.18 12.31 6.80
C SER A 29 -3.41 11.82 7.58
N ILE A 30 -3.80 12.56 8.63
CA ILE A 30 -4.99 12.20 9.42
C ILE A 30 -6.24 12.20 8.53
N ASP A 31 -6.37 13.19 7.65
CA ASP A 31 -7.52 13.35 6.77
C ASP A 31 -7.65 12.18 5.79
N ASP A 32 -6.54 11.72 5.22
CA ASP A 32 -6.53 10.57 4.32
C ASP A 32 -6.93 9.29 5.06
N ARG A 33 -6.46 9.09 6.29
CA ARG A 33 -6.88 7.94 7.12
C ARG A 33 -8.38 7.99 7.42
N LEU A 34 -8.91 9.14 7.82
CA LEU A 34 -10.34 9.31 8.09
C LEU A 34 -11.19 9.02 6.85
N LEU A 35 -10.73 9.46 5.68
CA LEU A 35 -11.38 9.18 4.40
C LEU A 35 -11.33 7.68 4.07
N GLN A 36 -10.17 7.03 4.19
CA GLN A 36 -10.02 5.59 3.97
C GLN A 36 -10.93 4.79 4.92
N ASP A 37 -11.02 5.17 6.20
CA ASP A 37 -11.90 4.51 7.18
C ASP A 37 -13.37 4.65 6.82
N SER A 38 -13.79 5.82 6.33
CA SER A 38 -15.16 6.06 5.85
C SER A 38 -15.50 5.19 4.63
N ILE A 39 -14.57 5.11 3.67
CA ILE A 39 -14.71 4.26 2.48
C ILE A 39 -14.76 2.78 2.87
N TYR A 40 -13.90 2.36 3.80
CA TYR A 40 -13.88 0.99 4.31
C TYR A 40 -15.21 0.62 4.93
N LYS A 41 -15.72 1.43 5.86
CA LYS A 41 -16.99 1.18 6.55
C LYS A 41 -18.17 1.06 5.58
N SER A 42 -18.22 1.91 4.56
CA SER A 42 -19.30 1.91 3.56
C SER A 42 -19.22 0.73 2.58
N ASN A 43 -18.01 0.26 2.23
CA ASN A 43 -17.83 -0.75 1.18
C ASN A 43 -17.52 -2.16 1.68
N LYS A 44 -17.10 -2.34 2.94
CA LYS A 44 -16.62 -3.63 3.48
C LYS A 44 -17.53 -4.80 3.14
N LYS A 45 -18.83 -4.69 3.44
CA LYS A 45 -19.79 -5.78 3.19
C LYS A 45 -19.91 -6.13 1.71
N LYS A 46 -19.85 -5.14 0.83
CA LYS A 46 -19.90 -5.34 -0.62
C LYS A 46 -18.63 -6.05 -1.11
N VAL A 47 -17.46 -5.54 -0.72
CA VAL A 47 -16.15 -6.07 -1.16
C VAL A 47 -15.90 -7.49 -0.65
N LEU A 48 -16.27 -7.79 0.60
CA LEU A 48 -16.15 -9.15 1.13
C LEU A 48 -17.00 -10.17 0.36
N ASN A 49 -17.99 -9.72 -0.42
CA ASN A 49 -18.80 -10.57 -1.29
C ASN A 49 -18.32 -10.62 -2.75
N PHE A 50 -17.29 -9.87 -3.14
CA PHE A 50 -16.74 -9.90 -4.50
C PHE A 50 -16.29 -11.29 -4.94
N SER A 51 -16.67 -11.69 -6.15
CA SER A 51 -16.02 -12.82 -6.81
C SER A 51 -14.58 -12.45 -7.19
N MET A 52 -13.76 -13.45 -7.54
CA MET A 52 -12.43 -13.18 -8.08
C MET A 52 -12.50 -12.31 -9.34
N LYS A 53 -13.53 -12.51 -10.18
CA LYS A 53 -13.78 -11.70 -11.37
C LYS A 53 -14.07 -10.23 -11.04
N ASP A 54 -14.85 -9.97 -9.99
CA ASP A 54 -15.15 -8.59 -9.56
C ASP A 54 -13.89 -7.90 -9.04
N PHE A 55 -13.04 -8.65 -8.33
CA PHE A 55 -11.75 -8.16 -7.88
C PHE A 55 -10.81 -7.88 -9.06
N ASP A 56 -10.69 -8.80 -10.01
CA ASP A 56 -9.85 -8.64 -11.20
C ASP A 56 -10.30 -7.41 -12.00
N ALA A 57 -11.61 -7.22 -12.18
CA ALA A 57 -12.15 -6.03 -12.84
C ALA A 57 -11.78 -4.74 -12.10
N LEU A 58 -11.98 -4.69 -10.78
CA LEU A 58 -11.58 -3.55 -9.94
C LEU A 58 -10.09 -3.24 -10.07
N PHE A 59 -9.27 -4.28 -10.00
CA PHE A 59 -7.82 -4.17 -10.08
C PHE A 59 -7.40 -3.64 -11.46
N PHE A 60 -7.89 -4.25 -12.54
CA PHE A 60 -7.59 -3.80 -13.91
C PHE A 60 -8.09 -2.38 -14.17
N ASP A 61 -9.28 -2.02 -13.71
CA ASP A 61 -9.81 -0.66 -13.87
C ASP A 61 -8.92 0.38 -13.17
N PHE A 62 -8.48 0.10 -11.94
CA PHE A 62 -7.53 0.98 -11.25
C PHE A 62 -6.23 1.16 -12.05
N PHE A 63 -5.61 0.08 -12.53
CA PHE A 63 -4.35 0.17 -13.28
C PHE A 63 -4.52 0.82 -14.66
N LYS A 64 -5.65 0.57 -15.32
CA LYS A 64 -6.03 1.24 -16.58
C LYS A 64 -6.14 2.75 -16.37
N ASP A 65 -6.88 3.19 -15.35
CA ASP A 65 -7.06 4.60 -15.05
C ASP A 65 -5.75 5.24 -14.55
N LYS A 66 -4.96 4.52 -13.74
CA LYS A 66 -3.67 4.99 -13.23
C LYS A 66 -2.65 5.18 -14.35
N SER A 67 -2.59 4.27 -15.31
CA SER A 67 -1.63 4.30 -16.42
C SER A 67 -2.01 5.27 -17.54
N ASN A 68 -3.29 5.61 -17.69
CA ASN A 68 -3.75 6.54 -18.73
C ASN A 68 -3.32 8.00 -18.42
N PRO A 69 -2.44 8.64 -19.21
CA PRO A 69 -1.90 9.97 -18.90
C PRO A 69 -2.96 11.10 -18.89
N ASP A 70 -4.09 10.88 -19.55
CA ASP A 70 -5.18 11.86 -19.67
C ASP A 70 -6.21 11.77 -18.53
N VAL A 71 -6.14 10.69 -17.74
CA VAL A 71 -7.03 10.47 -16.59
C VAL A 71 -6.31 10.76 -15.28
N ILE A 72 -6.92 11.63 -14.47
CA ILE A 72 -6.51 11.89 -13.09
C ILE A 72 -7.70 11.54 -12.19
N LEU A 73 -7.52 10.50 -11.38
CA LEU A 73 -8.49 10.12 -10.35
C LEU A 73 -8.57 11.23 -9.31
N THR A 74 -9.78 11.54 -8.83
CA THR A 74 -9.93 12.36 -7.63
C THR A 74 -9.42 11.60 -6.40
N LYS A 75 -9.10 12.33 -5.32
CA LYS A 75 -8.65 11.74 -4.05
C LYS A 75 -9.61 10.63 -3.56
N THR A 76 -10.91 10.89 -3.62
CA THR A 76 -11.94 9.92 -3.23
C THR A 76 -11.95 8.70 -4.14
N GLN A 77 -11.87 8.86 -5.46
CA GLN A 77 -11.82 7.73 -6.39
C GLN A 77 -10.57 6.87 -6.19
N PHE A 78 -9.41 7.51 -6.02
CA PHE A 78 -8.15 6.83 -5.73
C PHE A 78 -8.26 5.98 -4.47
N TYR A 79 -8.66 6.56 -3.34
CA TYR A 79 -8.81 5.81 -2.10
C TYR A 79 -9.95 4.80 -2.15
N ASN A 80 -10.97 5.02 -2.97
CA ASN A 80 -12.02 4.03 -3.19
C ASN A 80 -11.47 2.76 -3.83
N TYR A 81 -10.59 2.88 -4.85
CA TYR A 81 -9.91 1.74 -5.42
C TYR A 81 -8.98 1.06 -4.42
N THR A 82 -8.05 1.81 -3.80
CA THR A 82 -7.02 1.19 -2.95
C THR A 82 -7.61 0.53 -1.70
N VAL A 83 -8.61 1.14 -1.07
CA VAL A 83 -9.28 0.57 0.10
C VAL A 83 -10.09 -0.68 -0.26
N GLN A 84 -10.78 -0.69 -1.40
CA GLN A 84 -11.51 -1.88 -1.85
C GLN A 84 -10.55 -3.03 -2.18
N ILE A 85 -9.45 -2.76 -2.89
CA ILE A 85 -8.40 -3.76 -3.16
C ILE A 85 -7.82 -4.29 -1.84
N ALA A 86 -7.48 -3.41 -0.90
CA ALA A 86 -6.98 -3.78 0.42
C ALA A 86 -7.97 -4.62 1.23
N THR A 87 -9.26 -4.29 1.15
CA THR A 87 -10.32 -5.01 1.88
C THR A 87 -10.49 -6.43 1.35
N PHE A 88 -10.27 -6.65 0.05
CA PHE A 88 -10.35 -8.00 -0.53
C PHE A 88 -9.26 -8.94 0.02
N SER A 89 -8.11 -8.40 0.44
CA SER A 89 -7.08 -9.20 1.13
C SER A 89 -7.59 -9.89 2.40
N ASP A 90 -8.57 -9.31 3.11
CA ASP A 90 -9.20 -9.97 4.28
C ASP A 90 -9.93 -11.26 3.85
N ARG A 91 -10.57 -11.24 2.67
CA ARG A 91 -11.21 -12.42 2.09
C ARG A 91 -10.17 -13.45 1.64
N LEU A 92 -9.10 -13.02 0.98
CA LEU A 92 -8.01 -13.91 0.56
C LEU A 92 -7.35 -14.60 1.76
N SER A 93 -7.14 -13.88 2.86
CA SER A 93 -6.63 -14.47 4.11
C SER A 93 -7.56 -15.55 4.68
N SER A 94 -8.87 -15.41 4.49
CA SER A 94 -9.85 -16.40 4.96
C SER A 94 -9.90 -17.63 4.06
N LEU A 95 -9.73 -17.45 2.75
CA LEU A 95 -9.77 -18.53 1.76
C LEU A 95 -8.46 -19.32 1.69
N TYR A 96 -7.33 -18.65 1.94
CA TYR A 96 -5.99 -19.23 1.86
C TYR A 96 -5.20 -18.94 3.15
N PRO A 97 -5.46 -19.68 4.25
CA PRO A 97 -4.80 -19.44 5.54
C PRO A 97 -3.27 -19.48 5.48
N ALA A 98 -2.71 -20.33 4.61
CA ALA A 98 -1.26 -20.41 4.37
C ALA A 98 -0.66 -19.11 3.79
N GLN A 99 -1.48 -18.26 3.16
CA GLN A 99 -1.07 -16.97 2.56
C GLN A 99 -1.50 -15.77 3.43
N LYS A 100 -1.97 -16.00 4.66
CA LYS A 100 -2.49 -14.96 5.55
C LYS A 100 -1.49 -13.82 5.78
N GLU A 101 -0.22 -14.14 6.00
CA GLU A 101 0.82 -13.12 6.19
C GLU A 101 1.05 -12.28 4.94
N VAL A 102 1.03 -12.92 3.75
CA VAL A 102 1.16 -12.23 2.47
C VAL A 102 -0.04 -11.32 2.23
N ALA A 103 -1.25 -11.80 2.51
CA ALA A 103 -2.47 -11.02 2.39
C ALA A 103 -2.47 -9.80 3.34
N ALA A 104 -1.98 -9.96 4.58
CA ALA A 104 -1.84 -8.87 5.54
C ALA A 104 -0.84 -7.81 5.06
N LYS A 105 0.33 -8.22 4.56
CA LYS A 105 1.33 -7.31 3.98
C LYS A 105 0.79 -6.57 2.75
N ASN A 106 0.12 -7.28 1.84
CA ASN A 106 -0.49 -6.66 0.67
C ASN A 106 -1.56 -5.63 1.06
N LYS A 107 -2.39 -5.95 2.07
CA LYS A 107 -3.38 -5.01 2.61
C LYS A 107 -2.72 -3.75 3.15
N GLU A 108 -1.69 -3.90 3.97
CA GLU A 108 -0.93 -2.78 4.53
C GLU A 108 -0.31 -1.92 3.43
N GLN A 109 0.29 -2.55 2.43
CA GLN A 109 0.86 -1.86 1.27
C GLN A 109 -0.21 -1.01 0.57
N TRP A 110 -1.37 -1.58 0.23
CA TRP A 110 -2.45 -0.86 -0.43
C TRP A 110 -3.01 0.31 0.40
N LEU A 111 -3.06 0.15 1.73
CA LEU A 111 -3.48 1.23 2.63
C LEU A 111 -2.40 2.28 2.83
N SER A 112 -1.13 1.98 2.57
CA SER A 112 -0.02 2.94 2.65
C SER A 112 0.11 3.84 1.42
N GLU A 113 -0.49 3.44 0.29
CA GLU A 113 -0.52 4.24 -0.93
C GLU A 113 -1.16 5.61 -0.68
N SER A 114 -0.47 6.68 -1.06
CA SER A 114 -0.95 8.05 -0.86
C SER A 114 -1.39 8.71 -2.15
N TYR A 115 -2.43 9.54 -2.07
CA TYR A 115 -2.89 10.31 -3.21
C TYR A 115 -1.84 11.31 -3.72
N GLU A 116 -0.99 11.82 -2.81
CA GLU A 116 0.11 12.71 -3.17
C GLU A 116 1.14 12.00 -4.05
N ASP A 117 1.57 10.80 -3.65
CA ASP A 117 2.54 10.01 -4.42
C ASP A 117 1.94 9.59 -5.77
N TYR A 118 0.63 9.31 -5.81
CA TYR A 118 -0.10 9.13 -7.08
C TYR A 118 -0.01 10.35 -7.99
N LEU A 119 -0.23 11.57 -7.48
CA LEU A 119 -0.12 12.79 -8.28
C LEU A 119 1.32 13.04 -8.77
N LEU A 120 2.33 12.76 -7.94
CA LEU A 120 3.74 12.83 -8.34
C LEU A 120 4.05 11.84 -9.46
N PHE A 121 3.54 10.61 -9.36
CA PHE A 121 3.62 9.62 -10.43
C PHE A 121 2.92 10.10 -11.72
N LYS A 122 1.73 10.69 -11.64
CA LYS A 122 1.04 11.24 -12.82
C LYS A 122 1.82 12.39 -13.46
N ALA A 123 2.47 13.23 -12.66
CA ALA A 123 3.29 14.33 -13.16
C ALA A 123 4.57 13.82 -13.86
N SER A 124 5.16 12.72 -13.41
CA SER A 124 6.35 12.14 -14.06
C SER A 124 6.03 11.46 -15.39
N GLN A 125 4.83 10.91 -15.57
CA GLN A 125 4.39 10.30 -16.84
C GLN A 125 4.21 11.29 -17.99
N LYS A 126 4.09 12.60 -17.69
CA LYS A 126 3.92 13.66 -18.71
C LYS A 126 5.26 14.27 -19.15
N LYS A 127 6.37 13.90 -18.52
CA LYS A 127 7.73 14.31 -18.91
C LYS A 127 8.32 13.31 -19.89
#